data_AF-A0A093YDU0-F1
#
_entry.id   AF-A0A093YDU0-F1
#
_cell.length_a   1.000
_cell.length_b   1.000
_cell.length_c   1.000
_cell.angle_alpha   90.00
_cell.angle_beta   90.00
_cell.angle_gamma   90.00
#
_symmetry.space_group_name_H-M   'P 1'
#
loop_
_entity.id
_entity.type
_entity.pdbx_description
1 polymer ?
#
loop_
_entity_poly.entity_id
_entity_poly.type
_entity_poly.pdbx_seq_one_letter_code
_entity_poly.pdbx_strand_id
1 'polypeptide(L)'
;MLQAGVATRDLDARWVSSISLYFICLFGLQTVFNYLLGSDNAASQMAQQQMGGPPPGANMMGPGADPDKMFQGESENIEVMAHEYILNGVEERLLQSVKV
;
A
#
# COMPACT_ATOMS: atom_id res chain seq x y z
N MET A 1 -2.93 -32.13 3.71
CA MET A 1 -2.29 -30.97 3.03
C MET A 1 -0.94 -30.63 3.67
N LEU A 2 -0.83 -30.43 4.98
CA LEU A 2 0.44 -30.11 5.66
C LEU A 2 1.43 -31.29 5.79
N GLN A 3 0.94 -32.52 5.64
CA GLN A 3 1.72 -33.77 5.71
C GLN A 3 1.66 -34.56 4.39
N ALA A 4 1.34 -33.90 3.27
CA ALA A 4 1.37 -34.56 1.96
C ALA A 4 2.80 -35.07 1.69
N GLY A 5 2.97 -36.39 1.59
CA GLY A 5 4.28 -37.02 1.39
C GLY A 5 4.87 -37.75 2.62
N VAL A 6 4.22 -37.71 3.79
CA VAL A 6 4.62 -38.51 4.96
C VAL A 6 3.52 -39.54 5.27
N ALA A 7 3.83 -40.83 5.10
CA ALA A 7 2.87 -41.93 5.19
C ALA A 7 2.59 -42.40 6.64
N THR A 8 2.64 -41.50 7.61
CA THR A 8 2.44 -41.80 9.03
C THR A 8 1.26 -41.00 9.55
N ARG A 9 0.12 -41.68 9.80
CA ARG A 9 -1.13 -41.02 10.24
C ARG A 9 -1.08 -40.45 11.66
N ASP A 10 -0.19 -40.98 12.49
CA ASP A 10 -0.08 -40.60 13.91
C ASP A 10 1.03 -39.56 14.17
N LEU A 11 1.54 -38.93 13.11
CA LEU A 11 2.55 -37.89 13.24
C LEU A 11 1.90 -36.59 13.74
N ASP A 12 2.43 -36.07 14.85
CA ASP A 12 2.00 -34.80 15.44
C ASP A 12 2.01 -33.69 14.38
N ALA A 13 0.94 -32.89 14.35
CA ALA A 13 0.74 -31.78 13.43
C ALA A 13 1.82 -30.68 13.57
N ARG A 14 2.61 -30.71 14.65
CA ARG A 14 3.82 -29.89 14.81
C ARG A 14 4.89 -30.19 13.78
N TRP A 15 4.92 -31.40 13.22
CA TRP A 15 5.86 -31.79 12.17
C TRP A 15 5.27 -31.45 10.80
N VAL A 16 5.87 -30.46 10.17
CA VAL A 16 5.44 -29.91 8.89
C VAL A 16 6.35 -30.39 7.75
N SER A 17 5.74 -30.70 6.61
CA SER A 17 6.47 -31.06 5.39
C SER A 17 7.10 -29.82 4.73
N SER A 18 8.03 -30.04 3.79
CA SER A 18 8.71 -28.98 3.05
C SER A 18 7.76 -28.05 2.28
N ILE A 19 6.62 -28.57 1.80
CA ILE A 19 5.61 -27.73 1.13
C ILE A 19 4.92 -26.77 2.09
N SER A 20 4.73 -27.17 3.35
CA SER A 20 4.18 -26.27 4.37
C SER A 20 5.18 -25.17 4.73
N LEU A 21 6.48 -25.48 4.78
CA LEU A 21 7.52 -24.48 5.02
C LEU A 21 7.55 -23.44 3.88
N TYR A 22 7.39 -23.89 2.64
CA TYR A 22 7.30 -23.00 1.48
C TYR A 22 6.13 -22.00 1.59
N PHE A 23 4.94 -22.45 1.94
CA PHE A 23 3.79 -21.57 2.15
C PHE A 23 3.99 -20.58 3.30
N ILE A 24 4.65 -20.98 4.39
CA ILE A 24 5.00 -20.09 5.49
C ILE A 24 5.98 -19.01 5.01
N CYS A 25 6.99 -19.39 4.23
CA CYS A 25 7.97 -18.45 3.66
C CYS A 25 7.32 -17.45 2.69
N LEU A 26 6.34 -17.88 1.87
CA LEU A 26 5.67 -17.00 0.91
C LEU A 26 4.95 -15.81 1.58
N PHE A 27 4.22 -16.05 2.68
CA PHE A 27 3.49 -14.98 3.36
C PHE A 27 4.32 -14.28 4.44
N GLY A 28 5.25 -14.98 5.08
CA GLY A 28 6.02 -14.46 6.22
C GLY A 28 7.19 -13.56 5.84
N LEU A 29 7.73 -13.66 4.61
CA LEU A 29 8.94 -12.92 4.21
C LEU A 29 8.69 -11.49 3.75
N GLN A 30 7.43 -11.05 3.60
CA GLN A 30 7.13 -9.69 3.13
C GLN A 30 7.72 -8.61 4.05
N THR A 31 7.70 -8.81 5.37
CA THR A 31 8.28 -7.87 6.35
C THR A 31 9.81 -7.80 6.25
N VAL A 32 10.46 -8.94 5.98
CA VAL A 32 11.90 -9.01 5.75
C VAL A 32 12.28 -8.28 4.47
N PHE A 33 11.52 -8.48 3.39
CA PHE A 33 11.74 -7.76 2.14
C PHE A 33 11.50 -6.26 2.28
N ASN A 34 10.46 -5.84 3.00
CA ASN A 34 10.21 -4.42 3.28
C ASN A 34 11.34 -3.76 4.08
N TYR A 35 11.92 -4.48 5.06
CA TYR A 35 13.05 -3.95 5.81
C TYR A 35 14.31 -3.81 4.96
N LEU A 36 14.58 -4.77 4.06
CA LEU A 36 15.80 -4.78 3.26
C LEU A 36 15.73 -3.88 2.01
N LEU A 37 14.59 -3.91 1.31
CA LEU A 37 14.41 -3.28 -0.01
C LEU A 37 13.56 -1.99 0.06
N GLY A 38 13.01 -1.65 1.23
CA GLY A 38 12.08 -0.54 1.39
C GLY A 38 10.63 -0.88 1.00
N SER A 39 9.72 0.09 1.16
CA SER A 39 8.26 -0.07 0.97
C SER A 39 7.84 -0.32 -0.47
N ASP A 40 8.59 0.18 -1.45
CA ASP A 40 8.26 0.12 -2.88
C ASP A 40 8.90 -1.08 -3.59
N ASN A 41 9.15 -2.17 -2.86
CA ASN A 41 9.76 -3.35 -3.45
C ASN A 41 8.73 -4.18 -4.25
N ALA A 42 9.21 -4.84 -5.31
CA ALA A 42 8.37 -5.67 -6.18
C ALA A 42 7.74 -6.87 -5.45
N ALA A 43 8.33 -7.32 -4.34
CA ALA A 43 7.80 -8.41 -3.52
C ALA A 43 6.52 -8.00 -2.78
N SER A 44 6.42 -6.74 -2.33
CA SER A 44 5.25 -6.18 -1.68
C SER A 44 4.08 -6.06 -2.67
N GLN A 45 4.36 -5.64 -3.92
CA GLN A 45 3.34 -5.61 -4.98
C GLN A 45 2.84 -7.01 -5.38
N MET A 46 3.75 -7.99 -5.47
CA MET A 46 3.40 -9.39 -5.76
C MET A 46 2.57 -10.02 -4.66
N ALA A 47 2.92 -9.80 -3.38
CA ALA A 47 2.16 -10.29 -2.24
C ALA A 47 0.73 -9.74 -2.25
N GLN A 48 0.56 -8.49 -2.64
CA GLN A 48 -0.75 -7.86 -2.71
C GLN A 48 -1.61 -8.39 -3.85
N GLN A 49 -1.05 -8.55 -5.06
CA GLN A 49 -1.77 -9.20 -6.16
C GLN A 49 -2.19 -10.64 -5.81
N GLN A 50 -1.33 -11.38 -5.11
CA GLN A 50 -1.57 -12.80 -4.81
C GLN A 50 -2.59 -13.00 -3.67
N MET A 51 -2.75 -12.03 -2.77
CA MET A 51 -3.79 -12.01 -1.73
C MET A 51 -5.15 -11.50 -2.24
N GLY A 52 -5.33 -11.33 -3.56
CA GLY A 52 -6.61 -10.90 -4.16
C GLY A 52 -7.02 -9.47 -3.81
N GLY A 53 -6.13 -8.71 -3.17
CA GLY A 53 -6.34 -7.31 -2.87
C GLY A 53 -5.87 -6.44 -4.05
N PRO A 54 -6.67 -5.50 -4.55
CA PRO A 54 -6.17 -4.52 -5.50
C PRO A 54 -4.93 -3.82 -4.90
N PRO A 55 -3.85 -3.60 -5.69
CA PRO A 55 -2.65 -2.92 -5.20
C PRO A 55 -3.00 -1.56 -4.57
N PRO A 56 -2.37 -1.14 -3.47
CA PRO A 56 -2.70 0.10 -2.79
C PRO A 56 -1.97 1.20 -3.54
N GLY A 57 -2.67 1.84 -4.46
CA GLY A 57 -2.09 2.75 -5.45
C GLY A 57 -2.50 2.43 -6.88
N ALA A 58 -2.99 1.21 -7.15
CA ALA A 58 -3.62 0.88 -8.43
C ALA A 58 -5.06 1.43 -8.55
N ASN A 59 -5.58 2.08 -7.51
CA ASN A 59 -6.90 2.73 -7.56
C ASN A 59 -6.86 4.16 -8.13
N MET A 60 -5.68 4.68 -8.51
CA MET A 60 -5.55 5.97 -9.20
C MET A 60 -5.35 5.83 -10.71
N MET A 61 -4.98 4.66 -11.22
CA MET A 61 -4.84 4.37 -12.67
C MET A 61 -5.10 2.88 -12.98
N GLY A 62 -6.12 2.30 -12.36
CA GLY A 62 -6.58 0.96 -12.71
C GLY A 62 -7.26 0.97 -14.09
N PRO A 63 -7.09 -0.07 -14.93
CA PRO A 63 -7.80 -0.19 -16.19
C PRO A 63 -9.32 -0.26 -15.92
N GLY A 64 -9.98 0.90 -15.99
CA GLY A 64 -11.38 1.08 -15.61
C GLY A 64 -11.73 2.46 -15.06
N ALA A 65 -10.74 3.29 -14.68
CA ALA A 65 -10.98 4.70 -14.38
C ALA A 65 -10.94 5.50 -15.69
N ASP A 66 -12.11 5.88 -16.22
CA ASP A 66 -12.20 6.81 -17.36
C ASP A 66 -11.47 8.11 -16.98
N PRO A 67 -10.39 8.49 -17.70
CA PRO A 67 -9.65 9.73 -17.42
C PRO A 67 -10.56 10.95 -17.45
N ASP A 68 -11.53 10.96 -18.37
CA ASP A 68 -12.50 12.06 -18.51
C ASP A 68 -13.35 12.25 -17.25
N LYS A 69 -13.77 11.17 -16.58
CA LYS A 69 -14.56 11.26 -15.34
C LYS A 69 -13.70 11.74 -14.17
N MET A 70 -12.43 11.35 -14.13
CA MET A 70 -11.50 11.82 -13.12
C MET A 70 -11.25 13.32 -13.26
N PHE A 71 -11.00 13.80 -14.49
CA PHE A 71 -10.78 15.22 -14.76
C PHE A 71 -12.03 16.06 -14.51
N GLN A 72 -13.23 15.55 -14.81
CA GLN A 72 -14.48 16.21 -14.46
C GLN A 72 -14.65 16.34 -12.94
N GLY A 73 -14.40 15.28 -12.18
CA GLY A 73 -14.48 15.32 -10.72
C GLY A 73 -13.47 16.29 -10.08
N GLU A 74 -12.25 16.39 -10.64
CA GLU A 74 -11.26 17.36 -10.17
C GLU A 74 -11.66 18.81 -10.52
N SER A 75 -12.26 19.03 -11.70
CA SER A 75 -12.79 20.34 -12.10
C SER A 75 -13.91 20.82 -11.18
N GLU A 76 -14.88 19.97 -10.86
CA GLU A 76 -15.96 20.29 -9.93
C GLU A 76 -15.42 20.62 -8.52
N ASN A 77 -14.40 19.89 -8.07
CA ASN A 77 -13.79 20.14 -6.77
C ASN A 77 -13.04 21.48 -6.72
N ILE A 78 -12.38 21.87 -7.81
CA ILE A 78 -11.71 23.18 -7.93
C ILE A 78 -12.74 24.31 -7.96
N GLU A 79 -13.90 24.12 -8.56
CA GLU A 79 -14.95 25.16 -8.60
C GLU A 79 -15.48 25.51 -7.20
N VAL A 80 -15.53 24.52 -6.30
CA VAL A 80 -16.02 24.68 -4.92
C VAL A 80 -14.93 25.22 -3.97
N MET A 81 -13.66 25.23 -4.38
CA MET A 81 -12.57 25.60 -3.49
C MET A 81 -12.58 27.10 -3.14
N ALA A 82 -12.40 27.41 -1.85
CA ALA A 82 -12.30 28.80 -1.40
C ALA A 82 -10.96 29.40 -1.86
N HIS A 83 -11.00 30.61 -2.42
CA HIS A 83 -9.79 31.33 -2.81
C HIS A 83 -8.99 31.75 -1.57
N GLU A 84 -7.87 31.07 -1.32
CA GLU A 84 -6.91 31.43 -0.29
C GLU A 84 -5.78 32.28 -0.91
N TYR A 85 -5.65 33.53 -0.47
CA TYR A 85 -4.58 34.41 -0.92
C TYR A 85 -3.53 34.57 0.17
N ILE A 86 -2.36 33.97 -0.10
CA ILE A 86 -1.26 33.91 0.87
C ILE A 86 -0.73 35.31 1.21
N LEU A 87 -0.83 36.29 0.31
CA LEU A 87 -0.31 37.64 0.58
C LEU A 87 -1.23 38.49 1.48
N ASN A 88 -2.43 38.02 1.80
CA ASN A 88 -3.28 38.71 2.77
C ASN A 88 -2.65 38.66 4.18
N GLY A 89 -2.43 39.81 4.79
CA GLY A 89 -1.87 39.92 6.15
C GLY A 89 -0.42 39.47 6.26
N VAL A 90 0.34 39.53 5.15
CA VAL A 90 1.76 39.18 5.15
C VAL A 90 2.56 40.17 5.98
N GLU A 91 2.17 41.44 5.99
CA GLU A 91 2.78 42.48 6.82
C GLU A 91 2.60 42.17 8.31
N GLU A 92 1.39 41.82 8.76
CA GLU A 92 1.16 41.43 10.16
C GLU A 92 1.91 40.15 10.55
N ARG A 93 1.93 39.12 9.69
CA ARG A 93 2.67 37.87 9.97
C ARG A 93 4.17 38.12 10.06
N LEU A 94 4.70 38.96 9.18
CA LEU A 94 6.12 39.31 9.17
C LEU A 94 6.48 40.13 10.42
N LEU A 95 5.66 41.13 10.78
CA LEU A 95 5.84 41.92 12.00
C LEU A 95 5.74 41.08 13.30
N GLN A 96 4.91 40.03 13.33
CA GLN A 96 4.86 39.10 14.46
C GLN A 96 6.12 38.22 14.55
N SER A 97 6.66 37.77 13.42
CA SER A 97 7.88 36.95 13.39
C SER A 97 9.15 37.72 13.78
N VAL A 98 9.13 39.05 13.63
CA VAL A 98 10.29 39.95 13.85
C VAL A 98 10.23 40.66 15.23
N LYS A 99 9.24 40.37 16.08
CA LYS A 99 9.24 40.90 17.46
C LYS A 99 10.46 40.37 18.25
N VAL A 100 11.44 41.26 18.44
CA VAL A 100 12.48 41.24 19.48
C VAL A 100 11.83 41.52 20.84
#